data_AF-A0A2E0VH52-F1
#
_entry.id   AF-A0A2E0VH52-F1
#
_cell.length_a   1.000
_cell.length_b   1.000
_cell.length_c   1.000
_cell.angle_alpha   90.00
_cell.angle_beta   90.00
_cell.angle_gamma   90.00
#
_symmetry.space_group_name_H-M   'P 1'
#
loop_
_entity.id
_entity.type
_entity.pdbx_description
1 polymer ?
#
loop_
_entity_poly.entity_id
_entity_poly.type
_entity_poly.pdbx_seq_one_letter_code
_entity_poly.pdbx_strand_id
1 'polypeptide(L)'
;MIPRPRSTAKPTVFLAGLLYFALILSAGFALGVVRELWLGPALGHTGAELLEMPLMVAVCYVCAGKLRHLFPALGSSHWLVAGIFALVLMLAAEGLLAGVLRGLSLPEYLATRHPAATFAYGLALALFALLPWWLSRRDQHSNTAVKRNKT
;
A
#
# COMPACT_ATOMS: atom_id res chain seq x y z
N MET A 1 34.38 -0.39 -25.10
CA MET A 1 33.31 0.05 -24.19
C MET A 1 31.99 -0.48 -24.76
N ILE A 2 31.51 -1.63 -24.28
CA ILE A 2 30.33 -2.31 -24.84
C ILE A 2 29.07 -1.65 -24.27
N PRO A 3 28.16 -1.10 -25.10
CA PRO A 3 26.86 -0.68 -24.63
C PRO A 3 26.11 -1.92 -24.16
N ARG A 4 25.84 -2.03 -22.85
CA ARG A 4 24.90 -3.06 -22.37
C ARG A 4 23.55 -2.78 -23.03
N PRO A 5 22.93 -3.74 -23.73
CA PRO A 5 21.54 -3.59 -24.15
C PRO A 5 20.74 -3.44 -22.86
N ARG A 6 20.31 -2.21 -22.55
CA ARG A 6 19.23 -2.02 -21.59
C ARG A 6 18.03 -2.65 -22.26
N SER A 7 17.69 -3.86 -21.83
CA SER A 7 16.35 -4.41 -22.06
C SER A 7 15.38 -3.31 -21.65
N THR A 8 14.83 -2.61 -22.63
CA THR A 8 13.79 -1.59 -22.45
C THR A 8 12.47 -2.32 -22.24
N ALA A 9 12.44 -3.25 -21.30
CA ALA A 9 11.21 -3.79 -20.78
C ALA A 9 10.45 -2.59 -20.22
N LYS A 10 9.42 -2.15 -20.95
CA LYS A 10 8.51 -1.11 -20.47
C LYS A 10 7.99 -1.61 -19.12
N PRO A 11 8.24 -0.89 -18.02
CA PRO A 11 7.76 -1.35 -16.73
C PRO A 11 6.25 -1.51 -16.79
N THR A 12 5.78 -2.72 -16.54
CA THR A 12 4.37 -3.07 -16.62
C THR A 12 3.65 -2.60 -15.36
N VAL A 13 2.40 -2.17 -15.55
CA VAL A 13 1.48 -1.78 -14.47
C VAL A 13 1.41 -2.85 -13.38
N PHE A 14 1.38 -4.12 -13.79
CA PHE A 14 1.34 -5.27 -12.89
C PHE A 14 2.60 -5.42 -12.05
N LEU A 15 3.79 -5.16 -12.62
CA LEU A 15 5.05 -5.22 -11.87
C LEU A 15 5.11 -4.11 -10.81
N ALA A 16 4.68 -2.90 -11.17
CA ALA A 16 4.59 -1.78 -10.24
C ALA A 16 3.60 -2.08 -9.10
N GLY A 17 2.42 -2.62 -9.43
CA GLY A 17 1.42 -3.05 -8.44
C GLY A 17 1.92 -4.19 -7.54
N LEU A 18 2.60 -5.19 -8.11
CA LEU A 18 3.18 -6.30 -7.36
C LEU A 18 4.25 -5.84 -6.38
N LEU A 19 5.16 -4.96 -6.81
CA LEU A 19 6.19 -4.39 -5.94
C LEU A 19 5.59 -3.53 -4.83
N TYR A 20 4.57 -2.73 -5.15
CA TYR A 20 3.84 -1.92 -4.17
C TYR A 20 3.20 -2.81 -3.10
N PHE A 21 2.48 -3.84 -3.52
CA PHE A 21 1.92 -4.87 -2.64
C PHE A 21 3.00 -5.54 -1.79
N ALA A 22 4.07 -6.05 -2.39
CA ALA A 22 5.10 -6.81 -1.67
C ALA A 22 5.78 -5.98 -0.57
N LEU A 23 6.08 -4.71 -0.83
CA LEU A 23 6.67 -3.82 0.16
C LEU A 23 5.72 -3.57 1.34
N ILE A 24 4.45 -3.33 1.05
CA ILE A 24 3.47 -2.98 2.10
C ILE A 24 3.05 -4.22 2.89
N LEU A 25 2.91 -5.37 2.23
CA LEU A 25 2.68 -6.65 2.91
C LEU A 25 3.83 -6.96 3.87
N SER A 26 5.08 -6.80 3.42
CA SER A 26 6.25 -7.06 4.26
C SER A 26 6.31 -6.12 5.46
N ALA A 27 6.02 -4.83 5.25
CA ALA A 27 5.97 -3.86 6.34
C ALA A 27 4.84 -4.15 7.32
N GLY A 28 3.63 -4.45 6.81
CA GLY A 28 2.46 -4.80 7.62
C GLY A 28 2.65 -6.09 8.41
N PHE A 29 3.28 -7.10 7.82
CA PHE A 29 3.63 -8.33 8.53
C PHE A 29 4.63 -8.07 9.66
N ALA A 30 5.69 -7.30 9.40
CA ALA A 30 6.67 -6.95 10.43
C ALA A 30 6.01 -6.15 11.59
N LEU A 31 5.16 -5.18 11.27
CA LEU A 31 4.37 -4.42 12.25
C LEU A 31 3.42 -5.32 13.05
N GLY A 32 2.72 -6.23 12.38
CA GLY A 32 1.81 -7.17 13.02
C GLY A 32 2.52 -8.14 13.98
N VAL A 33 3.71 -8.63 13.60
CA VAL A 33 4.57 -9.47 14.46
C VAL A 33 5.04 -8.69 15.68
N VAL A 34 5.52 -7.45 15.50
CA VAL A 34 5.90 -6.58 16.62
C VAL A 34 4.71 -6.27 17.51
N ARG A 35 3.51 -6.05 16.95
CA ARG A 35 2.29 -5.82 17.73
C ARG A 35 1.94 -7.01 18.61
N GLU A 36 1.93 -8.21 18.04
CA GLU A 36 1.54 -9.42 18.75
C GLU A 36 2.55 -9.79 19.84
N LEU A 37 3.85 -9.70 19.55
CA LEU A 37 4.90 -10.09 20.49
C LEU A 37 5.18 -9.03 21.56
N TRP A 38 5.13 -7.74 21.22
CA TRP A 38 5.61 -6.65 22.11
C TRP A 38 4.50 -5.71 22.56
N LEU A 39 3.52 -5.35 21.71
CA LEU A 39 2.45 -4.43 22.11
C LEU A 39 1.31 -5.11 22.88
N GLY A 40 1.07 -6.40 22.64
CA GLY A 40 0.09 -7.21 23.38
C GLY A 40 0.26 -7.12 24.90
N PRO A 41 1.46 -7.31 25.45
CA PRO A 41 1.70 -7.16 26.90
C PRO A 41 1.88 -5.71 27.39
N ALA A 42 2.19 -4.73 26.52
CA ALA A 42 2.65 -3.39 26.95
C ALA A 42 1.59 -2.27 26.90
N LEU A 43 0.63 -2.30 25.96
CA LEU A 43 -0.20 -1.13 25.66
C LEU A 43 -1.72 -1.39 25.71
N GLY A 44 -2.14 -2.64 25.94
CA GLY A 44 -3.53 -3.05 25.80
C GLY A 44 -3.98 -3.09 24.34
N HIS A 45 -4.95 -3.97 24.03
CA HIS A 45 -5.30 -4.35 22.66
C HIS A 45 -5.78 -3.17 21.80
N THR A 46 -6.52 -2.21 22.38
CA THR A 46 -7.21 -1.14 21.65
C THR A 46 -6.30 0.02 21.21
N GLY A 47 -5.31 0.40 22.04
CA GLY A 47 -4.41 1.52 21.71
C GLY A 47 -3.40 1.14 20.62
N ALA A 48 -2.90 -0.10 20.67
CA ALA A 48 -1.98 -0.65 19.68
C ALA A 48 -2.62 -0.77 18.29
N GLU A 49 -3.89 -1.16 18.23
CA GLU A 49 -4.62 -1.35 16.96
C GLU A 49 -4.90 -0.02 16.25
N LEU A 50 -5.21 1.04 17.02
CA LEU A 50 -5.44 2.39 16.48
C LEU A 50 -4.18 3.06 15.94
N LEU A 51 -3.00 2.77 16.50
CA LEU A 51 -1.72 3.31 16.07
C LEU A 51 -1.16 2.63 14.82
N GLU A 52 -1.53 1.37 14.59
CA GLU A 52 -1.07 0.60 13.42
C GLU A 52 -1.65 1.17 12.12
N MET A 53 -2.93 1.57 12.12
CA MET A 53 -3.62 2.13 10.95
C MET A 53 -2.95 3.39 10.36
N PRO A 54 -2.66 4.47 11.13
CA PRO A 54 -1.99 5.65 10.60
C PRO A 54 -0.56 5.36 10.15
N LEU A 55 0.14 4.44 10.83
CA LEU A 55 1.50 4.07 10.48
C LEU A 55 1.54 3.30 9.16
N MET A 56 0.57 2.42 8.91
CA MET A 56 0.40 1.74 7.62
C MET A 56 0.12 2.73 6.50
N VAL A 57 -0.74 3.74 6.72
CA VAL A 57 -0.98 4.80 5.72
C VAL A 57 0.30 5.58 5.42
N ALA A 58 1.12 5.89 6.42
CA ALA A 58 2.40 6.54 6.23
C ALA A 58 3.36 5.69 5.38
N VAL A 59 3.43 4.38 5.64
CA VAL A 59 4.22 3.43 4.82
C VAL A 59 3.72 3.43 3.37
N CYS A 60 2.41 3.37 3.15
CA CYS A 60 1.80 3.43 1.82
C CYS A 60 2.22 4.71 1.07
N TYR A 61 2.15 5.86 1.75
CA TYR A 61 2.55 7.15 1.18
C TYR A 61 4.01 7.16 0.73
N VAL A 62 4.94 6.69 1.59
CA VAL A 62 6.37 6.63 1.28
C VAL A 62 6.65 5.66 0.13
N CYS A 63 6.04 4.47 0.14
CA CYS A 63 6.19 3.48 -0.91
C CYS A 63 5.67 3.99 -2.24
N ALA A 64 4.45 4.56 -2.28
CA ALA A 64 3.86 5.16 -3.47
C ALA A 64 4.74 6.27 -4.04
N GLY A 65 5.26 7.15 -3.16
CA GLY A 65 6.18 8.23 -3.52
C GLY A 65 7.51 7.74 -4.10
N LYS A 66 8.08 6.64 -3.59
CA LYS A 66 9.32 6.08 -4.16
C LYS A 66 9.06 5.35 -5.48
N LEU A 67 8.00 4.55 -5.55
CA LEU A 67 7.70 3.72 -6.72
C LEU A 67 7.33 4.55 -7.96
N ARG A 68 6.66 5.70 -7.80
CA ARG A 68 6.42 6.63 -8.92
C ARG A 68 7.71 7.15 -9.55
N HIS A 69 8.76 7.36 -8.76
CA HIS A 69 10.06 7.83 -9.26
C HIS A 69 10.85 6.71 -9.94
N LEU A 70 10.64 5.45 -9.52
CA LEU A 70 11.21 4.26 -10.16
C LEU A 70 10.51 3.91 -11.48
N PHE A 71 9.23 4.25 -11.63
CA PHE A 71 8.44 3.98 -12.82
C PHE A 71 7.87 5.25 -13.46
N PRO A 72 8.71 6.17 -13.96
CA PRO A 72 8.27 7.46 -14.50
C PRO A 72 7.47 7.33 -15.81
N ALA A 73 7.54 6.18 -16.48
CA ALA A 73 6.80 5.91 -17.71
C ALA A 73 5.31 5.62 -17.49
N LEU A 74 4.89 5.36 -16.25
CA LEU A 74 3.50 5.05 -15.91
C LEU A 74 2.71 6.35 -15.68
N GLY A 75 1.72 6.61 -16.53
CA GLY A 75 0.77 7.71 -16.34
C GLY A 75 -0.21 7.46 -15.18
N SER A 76 -0.87 8.53 -14.70
CA SER A 76 -1.80 8.51 -13.56
C SER A 76 -2.83 7.38 -13.59
N SER A 77 -3.49 7.12 -14.74
CA SER A 77 -4.50 6.06 -14.84
C SER A 77 -3.93 4.66 -14.60
N HIS A 78 -2.67 4.42 -14.96
CA HIS A 78 -2.01 3.14 -14.70
C HIS A 78 -1.74 2.93 -13.21
N TRP A 79 -1.44 4.00 -12.47
CA TRP A 79 -1.25 3.92 -11.01
C TRP A 79 -2.53 3.56 -10.26
N LEU A 80 -3.70 3.93 -10.79
CA LEU A 80 -4.98 3.48 -10.23
C LEU A 80 -5.16 1.97 -10.41
N VAL A 81 -4.88 1.46 -11.61
CA VAL A 81 -4.94 0.02 -11.90
C VAL A 81 -3.92 -0.75 -11.03
N ALA A 82 -2.70 -0.25 -10.91
CA ALA A 82 -1.68 -0.85 -10.05
C ALA A 82 -2.10 -0.87 -8.57
N GLY A 83 -2.71 0.21 -8.07
CA GLY A 83 -3.22 0.31 -6.70
C GLY A 83 -4.38 -0.66 -6.43
N ILE A 84 -5.35 -0.76 -7.35
CA ILE A 84 -6.46 -1.72 -7.25
C ILE A 84 -5.94 -3.16 -7.32
N PHE A 85 -5.02 -3.45 -8.24
CA PHE A 85 -4.41 -4.77 -8.35
C PHE A 85 -3.67 -5.16 -7.06
N ALA A 86 -2.90 -4.24 -6.50
CA ALA A 86 -2.23 -4.44 -5.22
C ALA A 86 -3.22 -4.64 -4.06
N LEU A 87 -4.39 -4.00 -4.10
CA LEU A 87 -5.43 -4.14 -3.07
C LEU A 87 -6.03 -5.54 -3.10
N VAL A 88 -6.33 -6.07 -4.28
CA VAL A 88 -6.84 -7.43 -4.44
C VAL A 88 -5.82 -8.45 -3.91
N LEU A 89 -4.55 -8.29 -4.26
CA LEU A 89 -3.47 -9.14 -3.73
C LEU A 89 -3.35 -9.03 -2.20
N MET A 90 -3.48 -7.81 -1.66
CA MET A 90 -3.43 -7.57 -0.21
C MET A 90 -4.55 -8.30 0.53
N LEU A 91 -5.80 -8.16 0.06
CA LEU A 91 -6.94 -8.83 0.68
C LEU A 91 -6.83 -10.35 0.60
N ALA A 92 -6.34 -10.88 -0.53
CA ALA A 92 -6.09 -12.31 -0.68
C ALA A 92 -5.01 -12.80 0.28
N ALA A 93 -3.90 -12.07 0.41
CA ALA A 93 -2.81 -12.40 1.32
C ALA A 93 -3.24 -12.31 2.80
N GLU A 94 -3.99 -11.27 3.16
CA GLU A 94 -4.51 -11.10 4.51
C GLU A 94 -5.47 -12.25 4.88
N GLY A 95 -6.39 -12.61 3.97
CA GLY A 95 -7.29 -13.74 4.20
C GLY A 95 -6.57 -15.07 4.34
N LEU A 96 -5.55 -15.31 3.50
CA LEU A 96 -4.73 -16.52 3.59
C LEU A 96 -3.95 -16.58 4.92
N LEU A 97 -3.32 -15.47 5.31
CA LEU A 97 -2.58 -15.38 6.57
C LEU A 97 -3.50 -15.53 7.78
N ALA A 98 -4.69 -14.92 7.76
CA ALA A 98 -5.68 -15.05 8.82
C ALA A 98 -6.15 -16.51 8.97
N GLY A 99 -6.45 -17.18 7.84
CA GLY A 99 -6.83 -18.59 7.83
C GLY A 99 -5.72 -19.51 8.35
N VAL A 100 -4.47 -19.31 7.90
CA VAL A 100 -3.33 -20.17 8.27
C VAL A 100 -2.86 -19.92 9.71
N LEU A 101 -2.73 -18.66 10.14
CA LEU A 101 -2.15 -18.32 11.44
C LEU A 101 -3.16 -18.33 12.58
N ARG A 102 -4.43 -17.98 12.31
CA ARG A 102 -5.45 -17.80 13.35
C ARG A 102 -6.60 -18.80 13.25
N GLY A 103 -6.70 -19.56 12.15
CA GLY A 103 -7.81 -20.49 11.92
C GLY A 103 -9.17 -19.79 11.76
N LEU A 104 -9.19 -18.47 11.59
CA LEU A 104 -10.41 -17.66 11.51
C LEU A 104 -10.77 -17.37 10.06
N SER A 105 -12.06 -17.44 9.74
CA SER A 105 -12.57 -16.94 8.46
C SER A 105 -12.63 -15.40 8.44
N LEU A 106 -12.49 -14.78 7.26
CA LEU A 106 -12.61 -13.32 7.08
C LEU A 106 -13.84 -12.70 7.76
N PRO A 107 -15.04 -13.31 7.68
CA PRO A 107 -16.24 -12.82 8.35
C PRO A 107 -16.15 -12.88 9.89
N GLU A 108 -15.60 -13.95 10.45
CA GLU A 108 -15.42 -14.11 11.91
C GLU A 108 -14.39 -13.13 12.46
N TYR A 109 -13.35 -12.82 11.67
CA TYR A 109 -12.35 -11.81 12.00
C TYR A 109 -12.95 -10.39 12.04
N LEU A 110 -13.87 -10.07 11.12
CA LEU A 110 -14.55 -8.78 11.10
C LEU A 110 -15.63 -8.66 12.20
N ALA A 111 -16.28 -9.78 12.57
CA ALA A 111 -17.32 -9.81 13.59
C ALA A 111 -16.77 -9.63 15.02
N THR A 112 -15.51 -10.02 15.25
CA THR A 112 -14.82 -9.87 16.54
C THR A 112 -14.17 -8.50 16.72
N ARG A 113 -14.07 -7.69 15.64
CA ARG A 113 -13.41 -6.39 15.66
C ARG A 113 -14.34 -5.27 16.12
N HIS A 114 -13.82 -4.34 16.91
CA HIS A 114 -14.58 -3.16 17.30
C HIS A 114 -15.04 -2.36 16.07
N PRO A 115 -16.29 -1.83 16.06
CA PRO A 115 -16.84 -1.14 14.88
C PRO A 115 -15.98 0.03 14.37
N ALA A 116 -15.35 0.77 15.29
CA ALA A 116 -14.45 1.86 14.96
C ALA A 116 -13.17 1.39 14.23
N ALA A 117 -12.62 0.24 14.62
CA ALA A 117 -11.45 -0.35 13.99
C ALA A 117 -11.78 -0.86 12.57
N THR A 118 -12.97 -1.41 12.36
CA THR A 118 -13.44 -1.84 11.03
C THR A 118 -13.54 -0.68 10.06
N PHE A 119 -14.08 0.46 10.50
CA PHE A 119 -14.15 1.66 9.66
C PHE A 119 -12.77 2.23 9.34
N ALA A 120 -11.89 2.34 10.34
CA ALA A 120 -10.53 2.81 10.15
C ALA A 120 -9.73 1.92 9.18
N TYR A 121 -9.90 0.60 9.28
CA TYR A 121 -9.30 -0.37 8.37
C TYR A 121 -9.82 -0.21 6.94
N GLY A 122 -11.14 -0.08 6.74
CA GLY A 122 -11.71 0.19 5.43
C GLY A 122 -11.19 1.49 4.81
N LEU A 123 -11.05 2.55 5.61
CA LEU A 123 -10.46 3.81 5.17
C LEU A 123 -8.99 3.65 4.79
N ALA A 124 -8.20 2.90 5.57
CA ALA A 124 -6.80 2.64 5.28
C ALA A 124 -6.63 1.86 3.96
N LEU A 125 -7.49 0.88 3.67
CA LEU A 125 -7.50 0.15 2.40
C LEU A 125 -7.85 1.04 1.21
N ALA A 126 -8.84 1.92 1.37
CA ALA A 126 -9.20 2.90 0.34
C ALA A 126 -8.03 3.85 0.05
N LEU A 127 -7.37 4.35 1.10
CA LEU A 127 -6.18 5.19 0.96
C LEU A 127 -5.02 4.42 0.30
N PHE A 128 -4.76 3.17 0.70
CA PHE A 128 -3.75 2.31 0.11
C PHE A 128 -3.91 2.20 -1.41
N ALA A 129 -5.14 2.01 -1.90
CA ALA A 129 -5.43 1.85 -3.32
C ALA A 129 -5.32 3.16 -4.10
N LEU A 130 -5.72 4.28 -3.48
CA LEU A 130 -5.82 5.59 -4.15
C LEU A 130 -4.54 6.43 -4.08
N LEU A 131 -3.69 6.21 -3.08
CA LEU A 131 -2.48 7.00 -2.83
C LEU A 131 -1.54 7.09 -4.05
N PRO A 132 -1.20 5.99 -4.74
CA PRO A 132 -0.31 6.05 -5.90
C PRO A 132 -0.86 6.94 -7.02
N TRP A 133 -2.16 6.85 -7.28
CA TRP A 133 -2.85 7.65 -8.28
C TRP A 133 -2.92 9.14 -7.87
N TRP A 134 -3.24 9.41 -6.61
CA TRP A 134 -3.39 10.77 -6.11
C TRP A 134 -2.05 11.54 -6.12
N LEU A 135 -0.96 10.87 -5.74
CA LEU A 135 0.38 11.45 -5.82
C LEU A 135 0.79 11.69 -7.28
N SER A 136 0.51 10.75 -8.17
CA SER A 136 0.83 10.90 -9.60
C SER A 136 0.10 12.09 -10.25
N ARG A 137 -1.16 12.33 -9.88
CA ARG A 137 -1.92 13.51 -10.36
C ARG A 137 -1.33 14.83 -9.90
N ARG A 138 -0.84 14.90 -8.66
CA ARG A 138 -0.23 16.12 -8.10
C ARG A 138 1.03 16.51 -8.88
N ASP A 139 1.87 15.53 -9.20
CA ASP A 139 3.12 15.76 -9.95
C ASP A 139 2.84 16.28 -11.38
N GLN A 140 1.76 15.80 -12.01
CA GLN A 140 1.36 16.27 -13.34
C GLN A 140 0.90 17.73 -13.33
N HIS A 141 0.10 18.14 -12.33
CA HIS A 141 -0.35 19.53 -12.19
C HIS A 141 0.80 20.50 -11.89
N SER A 142 1.81 20.10 -11.11
CA SER A 142 2.99 20.94 -10.89
C SER A 142 3.83 21.11 -12.16
N ASN A 143 3.94 20.06 -12.99
CA ASN A 143 4.77 20.11 -14.19
C ASN A 143 4.11 20.94 -15.32
N THR A 144 2.77 20.91 -15.42
CA THR A 144 2.03 21.75 -16.37
C THR A 144 2.05 23.23 -15.96
N ALA A 145 1.95 23.55 -14.67
CA ALA A 145 2.06 24.92 -14.17
C ALA A 145 3.45 25.53 -14.43
N VAL A 146 4.52 24.77 -14.23
CA VAL A 146 5.89 25.21 -14.51
C VAL A 146 6.14 25.41 -16.01
N LYS A 147 5.62 24.54 -16.88
CA LYS A 147 5.73 24.72 -18.34
C LYS A 147 5.00 25.97 -18.83
N ARG A 148 3.82 26.29 -18.26
CA ARG A 148 3.03 27.46 -18.66
C ARG A 148 3.68 28.80 -18.27
N ASN A 149 4.56 28.81 -17.27
CA ASN A 149 5.27 30.02 -16.83
C ASN A 149 6.58 30.28 -17.61
N LYS A 150 6.97 29.37 -18.51
CA LYS A 150 8.19 29.50 -19.33
C LYS A 150 7.92 29.84 -20.80
N THR A 151 6.65 30.03 -21.17
CA THR A 151 6.16 30.46 -22.48
C THR A 151 5.47 31.80 -22.35
#